data_AF-A0A839K1V3-F1
#
_entry.id   AF-A0A839K1V3-F1
#
_cell.length_a   1.000
_cell.length_b   1.000
_cell.length_c   1.000
_cell.angle_alpha   90.00
_cell.angle_beta   90.00
_cell.angle_gamma   90.00
#
_symmetry.space_group_name_H-M   'P 1'
#
loop_
_entity.id
_entity.type
_entity.pdbx_description
1 polymer ?
#
loop_
_entity_poly.entity_id
_entity_poly.type
_entity_poly.pdbx_seq_one_letter_code
_entity_poly.pdbx_strand_id
1 'polypeptide(L)' 'MGIIIMIIMLFGVSYVGKTVIGEKFAKRLRYSFCDLDDEIKKRFQMSLE' A
#
# COMPACT_ATOMS: atom_id res chain seq x y z
N MET A 1 25.69 -11.97 5.30
CA MET A 1 24.93 -10.82 5.80
C MET A 1 23.58 -10.83 5.10
N GLY A 2 22.49 -11.12 5.82
CA GLY A 2 21.16 -11.26 5.22
C GLY A 2 20.51 -9.89 4.96
N ILE A 3 19.75 -9.76 3.88
CA ILE A 3 18.90 -8.59 3.63
C ILE A 3 17.69 -8.71 4.55
N ILE A 4 17.46 -7.72 5.42
CA ILE A 4 16.24 -7.63 6.22
C ILE A 4 15.23 -6.81 5.43
N ILE A 5 14.08 -7.40 5.09
CA ILE A 5 12.98 -6.72 4.43
C ILE A 5 11.99 -6.28 5.50
N MET A 6 11.68 -4.98 5.54
CA MET A 6 10.67 -4.41 6.42
C MET A 6 9.40 -4.15 5.63
N ILE A 7 8.23 -4.52 6.17
CA ILE A 7 6.93 -4.22 5.58
C ILE A 7 6.18 -3.28 6.53
N ILE A 8 5.65 -2.18 5.99
CA ILE A 8 4.85 -1.22 6.74
C ILE A 8 3.43 -1.23 6.16
N MET A 9 2.44 -1.48 7.01
CA MET A 9 1.04 -1.57 6.61
C MET A 9 0.24 -0.41 7.21
N LEU A 10 -0.55 0.26 6.38
CA LEU A 10 -1.41 1.38 6.78
C LEU A 10 -2.85 0.91 6.89
N PHE A 11 -3.43 0.98 8.09
CA PHE A 11 -4.82 0.60 8.37
C PHE A 11 -5.71 1.82 8.64
N GLY A 12 -7.01 1.69 8.38
CA GLY A 12 -8.04 2.71 8.63
C GLY A 12 -9.21 2.61 7.64
N VAL A 13 -10.28 3.36 7.86
CA VAL A 13 -11.47 3.37 6.97
C VAL A 13 -11.19 4.07 5.63
N SER A 14 -12.01 3.84 4.61
CA SER A 14 -11.89 4.49 3.30
C SER A 14 -11.93 6.02 3.42
N TYR A 15 -11.28 6.74 2.50
CA TYR A 15 -11.27 8.21 2.41
C TYR A 15 -10.55 8.98 3.55
N VAL A 16 -9.85 8.32 4.49
CA VAL A 16 -9.03 9.02 5.50
C VAL A 16 -7.64 9.46 5.01
N GLY A 17 -7.37 9.32 3.70
CA GLY A 17 -6.09 9.73 3.09
C GLY A 17 -4.95 8.70 3.14
N LYS A 18 -5.26 7.41 3.36
CA LYS A 18 -4.25 6.32 3.45
C LYS A 18 -3.35 6.21 2.21
N THR A 19 -3.93 6.22 1.01
CA THR A 19 -3.17 6.13 -0.26
C THR A 19 -2.24 7.34 -0.41
N VAL A 20 -2.76 8.55 -0.17
CA VAL A 20 -1.97 9.81 -0.27
C VAL A 20 -0.79 9.82 0.72
N ILE A 21 -1.01 9.41 1.98
CA ILE A 21 0.09 9.38 2.96
C ILE A 21 1.06 8.23 2.66
N GLY A 22 0.56 7.08 2.21
CA GLY A 22 1.36 5.92 1.86
C GLY A 22 2.34 6.19 0.71
N GLU A 23 1.90 6.82 -0.37
CA GLU A 23 2.77 7.22 -1.48
C GLU A 23 3.87 8.19 -1.03
N LYS A 24 3.49 9.24 -0.30
CA LYS A 24 4.45 10.24 0.21
C LYS A 24 5.45 9.62 1.18
N PHE A 25 4.98 8.72 2.04
CA PHE A 25 5.80 8.04 3.04
C PHE A 25 6.78 7.05 2.40
N ALA A 26 6.30 6.22 1.47
CA ALA A 26 7.13 5.29 0.70
C ALA A 26 8.20 6.03 -0.09
N LYS A 27 7.85 7.13 -0.78
CA LYS A 27 8.82 7.98 -1.49
C LYS A 27 9.91 8.54 -0.57
N ARG A 28 9.55 8.99 0.63
CA ARG A 28 10.51 9.53 1.62
C ARG A 28 11.47 8.47 2.14
N LEU A 29 10.97 7.24 2.36
CA LEU A 29 11.79 6.12 2.85
C LEU A 29 12.49 5.32 1.75
N ARG A 30 12.21 5.62 0.47
CA ARG A 30 12.65 4.85 -0.71
C ARG A 30 12.12 3.41 -0.71
N TYR A 31 10.87 3.25 -0.28
CA TYR A 31 10.11 1.99 -0.35
C TYR A 31 9.21 2.00 -1.58
N SER A 32 8.83 0.83 -2.04
CA SER A 32 7.73 0.67 -2.99
C SER A 32 6.39 0.85 -2.26
N PHE A 33 5.47 1.59 -2.86
CA PHE A 33 4.10 1.70 -2.40
C PHE A 33 3.23 0.64 -3.09
N CYS A 34 2.28 0.06 -2.34
CA CYS A 34 1.33 -0.93 -2.84
C CYS A 34 -0.04 -0.65 -2.19
N ASP A 35 -1.05 -0.38 -3.00
CA ASP A 35 -2.44 -0.30 -2.54
C ASP A 35 -3.08 -1.69 -2.67
N LEU A 36 -3.42 -2.29 -1.53
CA LEU A 36 -3.88 -3.67 -1.47
C LEU A 36 -5.23 -3.85 -2.20
N ASP A 37 -6.12 -2.87 -2.10
CA ASP A 37 -7.45 -2.95 -2.72
C ASP A 37 -7.30 -2.97 -4.25
N ASP A 38 -6.41 -2.14 -4.79
CA ASP A 38 -6.12 -2.11 -6.23
C ASP A 38 -5.46 -3.41 -6.72
N GLU A 39 -4.55 -3.99 -5.95
CA GLU A 39 -3.92 -5.27 -6.32
C GLU A 39 -4.92 -6.44 -6.29
N ILE A 40 -5.86 -6.46 -5.35
CA ILE A 40 -6.95 -7.44 -5.32
C ILE A 40 -7.83 -7.27 -6.56
N LYS A 41 -8.27 -6.04 -6.89
CA LYS A 41 -9.10 -5.77 -8.07
C LYS A 41 -8.42 -6.25 -9.36
N LYS A 42 -7.13 -5.94 -9.53
CA LYS A 42 -6.35 -6.38 -10.70
C LYS A 42 -6.24 -7.91 -10.76
N ARG A 43 -5.99 -8.56 -9.62
CA ARG A 43 -5.77 -10.01 -9.55
C ARG A 43 -7.02 -10.83 -9.78
N PHE A 44 -8.17 -10.36 -9.28
CA PHE A 44 -9.43 -11.10 -9.32
C PHE A 44 -10.41 -10.59 -10.38
N GLN A 45 -10.05 -9.53 -11.11
CA GLN A 45 -10.91 -8.86 -12.10
C GLN A 45 -12.29 -8.51 -11.55
N MET A 46 -12.34 -8.10 -10.28
CA MET A 46 -13.58 -7.77 -9.57
C MET A 46 -13.53 -6.36 -9.01
N SER A 47 -14.69 -5.76 -8.75
CA SER A 47 -14.81 -4.60 -7.86
C SER A 47 -14.86 -5.06 -6.40
N LEU A 48 -14.32 -4.23 -5.50
CA LEU A 48 -14.38 -4.42 -4.03
C LEU A 48 -15.56 -3.65 -3.41
N GLU A 49 -16.58 -3.32 -4.21
CA GLU A 49 -17.82 -2.66 -3.77
C GLU A 49 -18.89 -3.68 -3.40
#